data_AF-A0A7W1G041-F1
#
_entry.id   AF-A0A7W1G041-F1
#
_cell.length_a   1.000
_cell.length_b   1.000
_cell.length_c   1.000
_cell.angle_alpha   90.00
_cell.angle_beta   90.00
_cell.angle_gamma   90.00
#
_symmetry.space_group_name_H-M   'P 1'
#
loop_
_entity.id
_entity.type
_entity.pdbx_description
1 polymer ?
#
loop_
_entity_poly.entity_id
_entity_poly.type
_entity_poly.pdbx_seq_one_letter_code
_entity_poly.pdbx_strand_id
1 'polypeptide(L)'
;MAKVKSESLFNLIKTLSKAEKRFFKLYVSRLSNSEDKKFIVLFDAIDKQKEYDEDKILSREKKLNPKQFSNLKAHLYYQLLKTLKLSNSNNLEDIKIVELLDYSRVLYNKCLYKECIKMIDKAKRMATENDRSVLLLEILELEKLVIPKTLDAGNEQRVNLIVSETEHAAESIKNINIFSNLSLKLNSYYVQTGFIKTKKDLEKVTLIFNSSLPGYNEKKLSFQEKLYLYNSYVGFYFFTQDFKNGYLYAIIWVSLF
;
A
#
# COMPACT_ATOMS: atom_id res chain seq x y z
N MET A 1 13.42 5.43 23.53
CA MET A 1 12.21 4.93 22.82
C MET A 1 11.02 5.91 22.84
N ALA A 2 10.69 6.58 23.96
CA ALA A 2 9.56 7.55 24.01
C ALA A 2 9.79 8.85 23.20
N LYS A 3 11.04 9.35 23.15
CA LYS A 3 11.40 10.57 22.40
C LYS A 3 11.20 10.41 20.89
N VAL A 4 11.61 9.26 20.33
CA VAL A 4 11.41 8.90 18.91
C VAL A 4 9.93 8.91 18.54
N LYS A 5 9.04 8.35 19.38
CA LYS A 5 7.59 8.38 19.15
C LYS A 5 6.99 9.80 19.17
N SER A 6 7.58 10.70 19.95
CA SER A 6 7.12 12.09 20.08
C SER A 6 7.50 12.91 18.85
N GLU A 7 8.70 12.67 18.33
CA GLU A 7 9.19 13.25 17.09
C GLU A 7 8.41 12.73 15.87
N SER A 8 8.08 11.44 15.83
CA SER A 8 7.21 10.89 14.77
C SER A 8 5.82 11.55 14.74
N LEU A 9 5.22 11.81 15.90
CA LEU A 9 3.92 12.49 15.99
C LEU A 9 4.03 13.95 15.51
N PHE A 10 5.06 14.67 15.96
CA PHE A 10 5.31 16.03 15.50
C PHE A 10 5.48 16.09 13.98
N ASN A 11 6.36 15.24 13.43
CA ASN A 11 6.61 15.18 12.00
C ASN A 11 5.33 14.87 11.21
N LEU A 12 4.53 13.89 11.66
CA LEU A 12 3.24 13.58 11.02
C LEU A 12 2.30 14.79 11.01
N ILE A 13 2.16 15.51 12.14
CA ILE A 13 1.30 16.70 12.20
C ILE A 13 1.78 17.79 11.24
N LYS A 14 3.10 17.91 11.04
CA LYS A 14 3.71 18.88 10.13
C LYS A 14 3.55 18.55 8.66
N THR A 15 3.40 17.27 8.28
CA THR A 15 3.12 16.89 6.89
C THR A 15 1.67 17.15 6.48
N LEU A 16 0.75 17.37 7.43
CA LEU A 16 -0.68 17.54 7.13
C LEU A 16 -0.96 18.85 6.36
N SER A 17 -1.75 18.74 5.30
CA SER A 17 -2.38 19.87 4.63
C SER A 17 -3.42 20.58 5.50
N LYS A 18 -3.74 21.84 5.19
CA LYS A 18 -4.80 22.58 5.90
C LYS A 18 -6.15 21.83 5.90
N ALA A 19 -6.45 21.11 4.82
CA ALA A 19 -7.67 20.33 4.68
C ALA A 19 -7.69 19.13 5.64
N GLU A 20 -6.60 18.36 5.70
CA GLU A 20 -6.48 17.20 6.60
C GLU A 20 -6.53 17.62 8.07
N LYS A 21 -5.86 18.71 8.44
CA LYS A 21 -5.93 19.27 9.81
C LYS A 21 -7.37 19.65 10.19
N ARG A 22 -8.10 20.28 9.27
CA ARG A 22 -9.52 20.63 9.49
C ARG A 22 -10.38 19.37 9.61
N PHE A 23 -10.19 18.38 8.75
CA PHE A 23 -10.92 17.12 8.78
C PHE A 23 -10.71 16.39 10.10
N PHE A 24 -9.47 16.28 10.58
CA PHE A 24 -9.15 15.69 11.87
C PHE A 24 -9.93 16.35 13.01
N LYS A 25 -9.86 17.69 13.13
CA LYS A 25 -10.55 18.43 14.20
C LYS A 25 -12.06 18.22 14.15
N LEU A 26 -12.66 18.27 12.97
CA LEU A 26 -14.09 18.03 12.80
C LEU A 26 -14.46 16.60 13.18
N TYR A 27 -13.69 15.61 12.75
CA TYR A 27 -13.94 14.21 13.09
C TYR A 27 -13.87 13.96 14.59
N VAL A 28 -12.81 14.43 15.25
CA VAL A 28 -12.63 14.26 16.70
C VAL A 28 -13.71 15.00 17.50
N SER A 29 -14.10 16.21 17.06
CA SER A 29 -15.15 16.98 17.74
C SER A 29 -16.52 16.30 17.76
N ARG A 30 -16.81 15.40 16.80
CA ARG A 30 -18.09 14.67 16.70
C ARG A 30 -18.21 13.49 17.67
N LEU A 31 -17.08 12.97 18.17
CA LEU A 31 -17.05 11.78 19.04
C LEU A 31 -17.54 12.04 20.47
N SER A 32 -17.85 13.28 20.82
CA SER A 32 -18.63 13.71 22.00
C SER A 32 -18.04 13.37 23.39
N ASN A 33 -16.76 12.99 23.50
CA ASN A 33 -16.13 12.67 24.78
C ASN A 33 -15.18 13.77 25.28
N SER A 34 -14.94 13.82 26.59
CA SER A 34 -14.05 14.80 27.22
C SER A 34 -12.57 14.62 26.82
N GLU A 35 -12.16 13.39 26.50
CA GLU A 35 -10.83 13.07 25.98
C GLU A 35 -10.60 13.64 24.57
N ASP A 36 -11.64 13.75 23.74
CA ASP A 36 -11.56 14.30 22.39
C ASP A 36 -11.11 15.76 22.39
N LYS A 37 -11.57 16.52 23.39
CA LYS A 37 -11.13 17.91 23.61
C LYS A 37 -9.65 17.98 23.96
N LYS A 38 -9.10 16.99 24.68
CA LYS A 38 -7.66 16.92 24.99
C LYS A 38 -6.82 16.62 23.75
N PHE A 39 -7.31 15.80 22.83
CA PHE A 39 -6.62 15.55 21.55
C PHE A 39 -6.52 16.80 20.69
N ILE A 40 -7.59 17.59 20.59
CA ILE A 40 -7.58 18.85 19.83
C ILE A 40 -6.58 19.85 20.45
N VAL A 41 -6.58 19.98 21.79
CA VAL A 41 -5.64 20.85 22.50
C VAL A 41 -4.19 20.42 22.27
N LEU A 42 -3.89 19.13 22.43
CA LEU A 42 -2.54 18.61 22.21
C LEU A 42 -2.11 18.78 20.75
N PHE A 43 -2.99 18.48 19.80
CA PHE A 43 -2.74 18.65 18.38
C PHE A 43 -2.38 20.10 18.04
N ASP A 44 -3.17 21.06 18.53
CA ASP A 44 -2.93 22.49 18.29
C ASP A 44 -1.66 23.00 18.95
N ALA A 45 -1.33 22.51 20.14
CA ALA A 45 -0.09 22.84 20.82
C ALA A 45 1.13 22.35 20.02
N ILE A 46 1.09 21.12 19.50
CA ILE A 46 2.15 20.54 18.67
C ILE A 46 2.24 21.27 17.31
N ASP A 47 1.11 21.53 16.64
CA ASP A 47 1.09 22.16 15.32
C ASP A 47 1.63 23.60 15.34
N LYS A 48 1.50 24.31 16.46
CA LYS A 48 2.05 25.68 16.59
C LYS A 48 3.56 25.72 16.79
N GLN A 49 4.18 24.62 17.20
CA GLN A 49 5.62 24.59 17.47
C GLN A 49 6.43 24.53 16.18
N LYS A 50 7.56 25.24 16.11
CA LYS A 50 8.53 25.10 15.00
C LYS A 50 9.44 23.90 15.19
N GLU A 51 9.81 23.64 16.44
CA GLU A 51 10.59 22.48 16.88
C GLU A 51 9.85 21.84 18.06
N TYR A 52 9.84 20.51 18.12
CA TYR A 52 9.11 19.80 19.15
C TYR A 52 9.71 20.04 20.54
N ASP A 53 8.89 20.55 21.46
CA ASP A 53 9.28 20.83 22.84
C ASP A 53 8.14 20.46 23.79
N GLU A 54 8.29 19.33 24.46
CA GLU A 54 7.29 18.76 25.36
C GLU A 54 7.04 19.61 26.60
N ASP A 55 8.10 20.14 27.21
CA ASP A 55 8.02 20.93 28.43
C ASP A 55 7.27 22.25 28.16
N LYS A 56 7.47 22.85 26.97
CA LYS A 56 6.67 24.00 26.51
C LYS A 56 5.20 23.67 26.32
N ILE A 57 4.84 22.45 25.93
CA ILE A 57 3.43 22.05 25.81
C ILE A 57 2.81 21.91 27.19
N LEU A 58 3.47 21.16 28.09
CA LEU A 58 2.97 20.89 29.44
C LEU A 58 2.88 22.16 30.31
N SER A 59 3.82 23.09 30.16
CA SER A 59 3.80 24.36 30.89
C SER A 59 2.67 25.31 30.45
N ARG A 60 2.31 25.29 29.15
CA ARG A 60 1.23 26.14 28.59
C ARG A 60 -0.15 25.52 28.79
N GLU A 61 -0.28 24.21 28.56
CA GLU A 61 -1.57 23.52 28.55
C GLU A 61 -1.82 22.79 29.87
N LYS A 62 -2.18 23.54 30.93
CA LYS A 62 -2.43 23.02 32.28
C LYS A 62 -3.51 21.92 32.38
N LYS A 63 -4.33 21.75 31.34
CA LYS A 63 -5.36 20.71 31.24
C LYS A 63 -4.78 19.32 30.90
N LEU A 64 -3.52 19.27 30.46
CA LEU A 64 -2.84 18.03 30.10
C LEU A 64 -2.10 17.49 31.32
N ASN A 65 -2.40 16.25 31.70
CA ASN A 65 -1.74 15.59 32.83
C ASN A 65 -0.37 15.04 32.40
N PRO A 66 0.76 15.49 32.98
CA PRO A 66 2.09 14.99 32.63
C PRO A 66 2.22 13.47 32.74
N LYS A 67 1.58 12.86 33.75
CA LYS A 67 1.62 11.40 33.97
C LYS A 67 0.97 10.61 32.83
N GLN A 68 0.01 11.20 32.13
CA GLN A 68 -0.74 10.57 31.03
C GLN A 68 -0.29 11.06 29.65
N PHE A 69 0.66 12.00 29.59
CA PHE A 69 1.02 12.69 28.35
C PHE A 69 1.57 11.75 27.27
N SER A 70 2.39 10.77 27.67
CA SER A 70 2.88 9.73 26.75
C SER A 70 1.73 8.94 26.12
N ASN A 71 0.74 8.53 26.91
CA ASN A 71 -0.43 7.80 26.40
C ASN A 71 -1.28 8.71 25.51
N LEU A 72 -1.52 9.94 25.93
CA LEU A 72 -2.28 10.92 25.15
C LEU A 72 -1.66 11.15 23.76
N LYS A 73 -0.32 11.24 23.68
CA LYS A 73 0.40 11.29 22.40
C LYS A 73 0.20 10.05 21.55
N ALA A 74 0.30 8.85 22.15
CA ALA A 74 0.10 7.60 21.42
C ALA A 74 -1.33 7.50 20.86
N HIS A 75 -2.34 7.84 21.66
CA HIS A 75 -3.73 7.87 21.19
C HIS A 75 -3.97 8.93 20.12
N LEU A 76 -3.41 10.14 20.28
CA LEU A 76 -3.48 11.18 19.25
C LEU A 76 -2.88 10.69 17.93
N TYR A 77 -1.72 10.03 17.98
CA TYR A 77 -1.09 9.45 16.80
C TYR A 77 -2.00 8.45 16.08
N TYR A 78 -2.58 7.49 16.80
CA TYR A 78 -3.52 6.52 16.21
C TYR A 78 -4.79 7.19 15.67
N GLN A 79 -5.31 8.20 16.36
CA GLN A 79 -6.49 8.94 15.91
C GLN A 79 -6.21 9.74 14.63
N LEU A 80 -5.00 10.29 14.49
CA LEU A 80 -4.52 10.92 13.26
C LEU A 80 -4.42 9.91 12.12
N LEU A 81 -3.82 8.74 12.34
CA LEU A 81 -3.78 7.69 11.30
C LEU A 81 -5.19 7.25 10.88
N LYS A 82 -6.11 7.10 11.83
CA LYS A 82 -7.50 6.74 11.54
C LYS A 82 -8.21 7.80 10.70
N THR A 83 -8.06 9.07 11.03
CA THR A 83 -8.67 10.16 10.27
C THR A 83 -8.04 10.34 8.90
N LEU A 84 -6.73 10.17 8.78
CA LEU A 84 -6.03 10.17 7.50
C LEU A 84 -6.51 9.03 6.59
N LYS A 85 -6.70 7.82 7.14
CA LYS A 85 -7.32 6.70 6.40
C LYS A 85 -8.70 7.11 5.88
N LEU A 86 -9.53 7.73 6.72
CA LEU A 86 -10.89 8.13 6.36
C LEU A 86 -10.92 9.27 5.33
N SER A 87 -10.00 10.23 5.39
CA SER A 87 -9.94 11.33 4.42
C SER A 87 -9.39 10.88 3.06
N ASN A 88 -8.51 9.88 3.06
CA ASN A 88 -7.87 9.36 1.84
C ASN A 88 -8.53 8.10 1.28
N SER A 89 -9.59 7.58 1.90
CA SER A 89 -10.28 6.36 1.45
C SER A 89 -10.76 6.48 0.01
N ASN A 90 -11.11 7.69 -0.45
CA ASN A 90 -11.53 7.89 -1.83
C ASN A 90 -10.41 7.77 -2.86
N ASN A 91 -9.17 8.11 -2.48
CA ASN A 91 -8.03 8.18 -3.39
C ASN A 91 -7.14 6.92 -3.34
N LEU A 92 -7.29 6.09 -2.32
CA LEU A 92 -6.48 4.89 -2.12
C LEU A 92 -7.36 3.64 -2.28
N GLU A 93 -7.39 3.11 -3.51
CA GLU A 93 -8.18 1.93 -3.89
C GLU A 93 -7.89 0.72 -3.00
N ASP A 94 -6.62 0.47 -2.69
CA ASP A 94 -6.19 -0.63 -1.81
C ASP A 94 -6.86 -0.55 -0.43
N ILE A 95 -7.03 0.66 0.12
CA ILE A 95 -7.71 0.85 1.42
C ILE A 95 -9.18 0.42 1.31
N LYS A 96 -9.86 0.79 0.22
CA LYS A 96 -11.26 0.39 -0.01
C LYS A 96 -11.39 -1.11 -0.22
N ILE A 97 -10.48 -1.72 -0.97
CA ILE A 97 -10.47 -3.18 -1.23
C ILE A 97 -10.30 -3.94 0.09
N VAL A 98 -9.31 -3.55 0.90
CA VAL A 98 -9.07 -4.17 2.22
C VAL A 98 -10.26 -3.96 3.16
N GLU A 99 -10.88 -2.77 3.14
CA GLU A 99 -12.08 -2.51 3.95
C GLU A 99 -13.26 -3.41 3.54
N LEU A 100 -13.49 -3.63 2.26
CA LEU A 100 -14.50 -4.58 1.78
C LEU A 100 -14.18 -6.02 2.20
N LEU A 101 -12.90 -6.40 2.21
CA LEU A 101 -12.45 -7.70 2.69
C LEU A 101 -12.69 -7.86 4.20
N ASP A 102 -12.43 -6.81 4.99
CA ASP A 102 -12.72 -6.79 6.43
C ASP A 102 -14.21 -6.93 6.70
N TYR A 103 -15.07 -6.21 5.97
CA TYR A 103 -16.52 -6.40 6.06
C TYR A 103 -16.94 -7.82 5.69
N SER A 104 -16.34 -8.39 4.63
CA SER A 104 -16.61 -9.77 4.20
C SER A 104 -16.29 -10.77 5.32
N ARG A 105 -15.14 -10.62 5.99
CA ARG A 105 -14.73 -11.46 7.13
C ARG A 105 -15.68 -11.33 8.33
N VAL A 106 -16.10 -10.11 8.66
CA VAL A 106 -17.07 -9.88 9.75
C VAL A 106 -18.41 -10.58 9.43
N LEU A 107 -18.89 -10.47 8.20
CA LEU A 107 -20.14 -11.13 7.75
C LEU A 107 -20.01 -12.65 7.74
N TYR A 108 -18.88 -13.19 7.27
CA TYR A 108 -18.58 -14.61 7.32
C TYR A 108 -18.66 -15.16 8.75
N ASN A 109 -17.99 -14.50 9.71
CA ASN A 109 -18.00 -14.88 11.12
C ASN A 109 -19.40 -14.80 11.77
N LYS A 110 -20.30 -14.02 11.18
CA LYS A 110 -21.71 -13.92 11.59
C LYS A 110 -22.63 -14.90 10.84
N CYS A 111 -22.08 -15.80 10.03
CA CYS A 111 -22.83 -16.72 9.16
C CYS A 111 -23.73 -16.02 8.12
N LEU A 112 -23.46 -14.74 7.82
CA LEU A 112 -24.19 -13.96 6.81
C LEU A 112 -23.54 -14.13 5.43
N TYR A 113 -23.60 -15.36 4.91
CA TYR A 113 -22.82 -15.76 3.72
C TYR A 113 -23.26 -15.06 2.44
N LYS A 114 -24.56 -14.80 2.26
CA LYS A 114 -25.08 -14.09 1.07
C LYS A 114 -24.59 -12.64 1.03
N GLU A 115 -24.55 -11.97 2.18
CA GLU A 115 -24.04 -10.62 2.34
C GLU A 115 -22.51 -10.59 2.19
N CYS A 116 -21.83 -11.61 2.70
CA CYS A 116 -20.39 -11.81 2.52
C CYS A 116 -20.02 -11.87 1.04
N ILE A 117 -20.71 -12.70 0.24
CA ILE A 117 -20.49 -12.79 -1.21
C ILE A 117 -20.66 -11.44 -1.91
N LYS A 118 -21.68 -10.65 -1.54
CA LYS A 118 -21.87 -9.30 -2.11
C LYS A 118 -20.70 -8.35 -1.84
N MET A 119 -20.03 -8.47 -0.69
CA MET A 119 -18.84 -7.67 -0.38
C MET A 119 -17.62 -8.19 -1.15
N ILE A 120 -17.45 -9.51 -1.25
CA ILE A 120 -16.41 -10.16 -2.05
C ILE A 120 -16.51 -9.77 -3.52
N ASP A 121 -17.71 -9.79 -4.12
CA ASP A 121 -17.92 -9.41 -5.52
C ASP A 121 -17.47 -7.96 -5.80
N LYS A 122 -17.76 -7.05 -4.87
CA LYS A 122 -17.31 -5.65 -4.97
C LYS A 122 -15.80 -5.54 -4.84
N ALA A 123 -15.21 -6.23 -3.86
CA ALA A 123 -13.77 -6.22 -3.63
C ALA A 123 -13.03 -6.79 -4.85
N LYS A 124 -13.49 -7.92 -5.38
CA LYS A 124 -12.92 -8.60 -6.54
C LYS A 124 -12.94 -7.69 -7.77
N ARG A 125 -14.09 -7.09 -8.09
CA ARG A 125 -14.19 -6.15 -9.20
C ARG A 125 -13.19 -4.99 -9.05
N MET A 126 -13.12 -4.39 -7.88
CA MET A 126 -12.18 -3.29 -7.62
C MET A 126 -10.71 -3.73 -7.73
N ALA A 127 -10.36 -4.92 -7.23
CA ALA A 127 -9.01 -5.43 -7.32
C ALA A 127 -8.60 -5.73 -8.77
N THR A 128 -9.52 -6.26 -9.58
CA THR A 128 -9.29 -6.52 -11.01
C THR A 128 -9.17 -5.23 -11.81
N GLU A 129 -10.08 -4.26 -11.61
CA GLU A 129 -10.06 -2.97 -12.31
C GLU A 129 -8.78 -2.17 -12.05
N ASN A 130 -8.20 -2.31 -10.85
CA ASN A 130 -6.99 -1.60 -10.43
C ASN A 130 -5.72 -2.44 -10.49
N ASP A 131 -5.79 -3.62 -11.12
CA ASP A 131 -4.67 -4.54 -11.31
C ASP A 131 -3.90 -4.84 -10.01
N ARG A 132 -4.63 -5.27 -8.98
CA ARG A 132 -4.11 -5.60 -7.64
C ARG A 132 -4.10 -7.10 -7.41
N SER A 133 -3.23 -7.81 -8.12
CA SER A 133 -3.18 -9.29 -8.11
C SER A 133 -3.01 -9.91 -6.71
N VAL A 134 -2.23 -9.29 -5.82
CA VAL A 134 -2.05 -9.79 -4.44
C VAL A 134 -3.35 -9.72 -3.63
N LEU A 135 -4.05 -8.58 -3.68
CA LEU A 135 -5.33 -8.41 -2.99
C LEU A 135 -6.41 -9.29 -3.63
N LEU A 136 -6.39 -9.41 -4.96
CA LEU A 136 -7.29 -10.30 -5.70
C LEU A 136 -7.14 -11.75 -5.23
N LEU A 137 -5.91 -12.24 -5.07
CA LEU A 137 -5.66 -13.59 -4.55
C LEU A 137 -6.24 -13.75 -3.13
N GLU A 138 -6.04 -12.77 -2.24
CA GLU A 138 -6.60 -12.82 -0.87
C GLU A 138 -8.14 -12.84 -0.86
N ILE A 139 -8.77 -12.08 -1.77
CA ILE A 139 -10.23 -12.06 -1.95
C ILE A 139 -10.73 -13.42 -2.44
N LEU A 140 -10.05 -14.02 -3.42
CA LEU A 140 -10.40 -15.33 -3.96
C LEU A 140 -10.25 -16.44 -2.91
N GLU A 141 -9.23 -16.37 -2.05
CA GLU A 141 -9.10 -17.30 -0.92
C GLU A 141 -10.26 -17.19 0.07
N LEU A 142 -10.72 -15.97 0.38
CA LEU A 142 -11.92 -15.80 1.19
C LEU A 142 -13.17 -16.34 0.47
N GLU A 143 -13.29 -16.12 -0.84
CA GLU A 143 -14.39 -16.62 -1.65
C GLU A 143 -14.48 -18.15 -1.60
N LYS A 144 -13.35 -18.86 -1.70
CA LYS A 144 -13.27 -20.32 -1.56
C LYS A 144 -13.77 -20.82 -0.20
N LEU A 145 -13.62 -20.04 0.87
CA LEU A 145 -14.13 -20.39 2.19
C LEU A 145 -15.65 -20.18 2.32
N VAL A 146 -16.21 -19.22 1.59
CA VAL A 146 -17.62 -18.82 1.70
C VAL A 146 -18.51 -19.67 0.80
N ILE A 147 -18.09 -19.95 -0.43
CA ILE A 147 -18.92 -20.64 -1.44
C ILE A 147 -19.44 -22.00 -0.98
N PRO A 148 -18.67 -22.88 -0.33
CA PRO A 148 -19.20 -24.16 0.18
C PRO A 148 -20.27 -24.00 1.27
N LYS A 149 -20.43 -22.79 1.84
CA LYS A 149 -21.45 -22.46 2.84
C LYS A 149 -22.70 -21.83 2.23
N THR A 150 -22.70 -21.54 0.92
CA THR A 150 -23.90 -21.10 0.20
C THR A 150 -24.59 -22.30 -0.44
N LEU A 151 -25.92 -22.23 -0.58
CA LEU A 151 -26.74 -23.29 -1.17
C LEU A 151 -27.24 -22.89 -2.57
N ASP A 152 -26.47 -22.08 -3.29
CA ASP A 152 -26.91 -21.46 -4.54
C ASP A 152 -26.64 -22.36 -5.75
N ALA A 153 -27.61 -22.47 -6.67
CA ALA A 153 -27.54 -23.38 -7.82
C ALA A 153 -26.42 -23.06 -8.83
N GLY A 154 -25.89 -21.83 -8.83
CA GLY A 154 -24.80 -21.39 -9.71
C GLY A 154 -23.39 -21.63 -9.15
N ASN A 155 -23.26 -22.38 -8.05
CA ASN A 155 -21.98 -22.57 -7.37
C ASN A 155 -20.96 -23.31 -8.24
N GLU A 156 -21.36 -24.24 -9.10
CA GLU A 156 -20.42 -24.98 -9.95
C GLU A 156 -19.69 -24.06 -10.94
N GLN A 157 -20.42 -23.21 -11.68
CA GLN A 157 -19.81 -22.27 -12.60
C GLN A 157 -18.91 -21.27 -11.85
N ARG A 158 -19.35 -20.82 -10.68
CA ARG A 158 -18.59 -19.90 -9.84
C ARG A 158 -17.29 -20.51 -9.31
N VAL A 159 -17.30 -21.79 -8.93
CA VAL A 159 -16.08 -22.51 -8.53
C VAL A 159 -15.07 -22.57 -9.67
N ASN A 160 -15.51 -22.88 -10.90
CA ASN A 160 -14.62 -22.91 -12.06
C ASN A 160 -13.98 -21.54 -12.34
N LEU A 161 -14.76 -20.45 -12.19
CA LEU A 161 -14.24 -19.09 -12.31
C LEU A 161 -13.20 -18.80 -11.23
N ILE A 162 -13.47 -19.14 -9.96
CA ILE A 162 -12.54 -18.93 -8.85
C ILE A 162 -11.21 -19.63 -9.09
N VAL A 163 -11.24 -20.87 -9.59
CA VAL A 163 -10.01 -21.63 -9.90
C VAL A 163 -9.19 -20.89 -10.96
N SER A 164 -9.81 -20.55 -12.09
CA SER A 164 -9.14 -19.85 -13.19
C SER A 164 -8.60 -18.47 -12.77
N GLU A 165 -9.40 -17.69 -12.03
CA GLU A 165 -8.99 -16.38 -11.51
C GLU A 165 -7.82 -16.49 -10.53
N THR A 166 -7.80 -17.54 -9.69
CA THR A 166 -6.68 -17.79 -8.75
C THR A 166 -5.39 -18.08 -9.50
N GLU A 167 -5.44 -18.97 -10.49
CA GLU A 167 -4.27 -19.33 -11.28
C GLU A 167 -3.70 -18.11 -12.02
N HIS A 168 -4.58 -17.29 -12.61
CA HIS A 168 -4.18 -16.05 -13.26
C HIS A 168 -3.56 -15.05 -12.28
N ALA A 169 -4.17 -14.83 -11.11
CA ALA A 169 -3.63 -13.94 -10.09
C ALA A 169 -2.26 -14.41 -9.59
N ALA A 170 -2.08 -15.72 -9.38
CA ALA A 170 -0.82 -16.31 -8.95
C ALA A 170 0.29 -16.14 -10.00
N GLU A 171 0.00 -16.36 -11.29
CA GLU A 171 0.99 -16.16 -12.35
C GLU A 171 1.37 -14.67 -12.50
N SER A 172 0.40 -13.76 -12.40
CA SER A 172 0.66 -12.32 -12.40
C SER A 172 1.57 -11.90 -11.23
N ILE A 173 1.30 -12.38 -10.01
CA ILE A 173 2.16 -12.14 -8.84
C ILE A 173 3.57 -12.68 -9.08
N LYS A 174 3.71 -13.88 -9.65
CA LYS A 174 5.00 -14.48 -9.96
C LYS A 174 5.78 -13.62 -10.95
N ASN A 175 5.17 -13.15 -12.03
CA ASN A 175 5.81 -12.26 -13.00
C ASN A 175 6.23 -10.93 -12.37
N ILE A 176 5.34 -10.29 -11.60
CA ILE A 176 5.65 -9.07 -10.85
C ILE A 176 6.86 -9.27 -9.93
N ASN A 177 6.90 -10.38 -9.18
CA ASN A 177 8.01 -10.70 -8.28
C ASN A 177 9.31 -10.91 -9.06
N ILE A 178 9.27 -11.62 -10.18
CA ILE A 178 10.45 -11.83 -11.02
C ILE A 178 11.02 -10.50 -11.50
N PHE A 179 10.19 -9.64 -12.11
CA PHE A 179 10.63 -8.38 -12.69
C PHE A 179 11.10 -7.38 -11.62
N SER A 180 10.37 -7.26 -10.51
CA SER A 180 10.75 -6.38 -9.40
C SER A 180 12.02 -6.85 -8.68
N ASN A 181 12.18 -8.16 -8.47
CA ASN A 181 13.40 -8.72 -7.88
C ASN A 181 14.61 -8.52 -8.80
N LEU A 182 14.43 -8.58 -10.12
CA LEU A 182 15.48 -8.27 -11.07
C LEU A 182 15.94 -6.82 -10.93
N SER A 183 15.00 -5.87 -10.95
CA SER A 183 15.31 -4.44 -10.72
C SER A 183 16.04 -4.20 -9.39
N LEU A 184 15.61 -4.88 -8.32
CA LEU A 184 16.25 -4.79 -7.01
C LEU A 184 17.70 -5.31 -7.04
N LYS A 185 17.94 -6.46 -7.68
CA LYS A 185 19.29 -7.04 -7.85
C LYS A 185 20.21 -6.12 -8.66
N LEU A 186 19.71 -5.56 -9.76
CA LEU A 186 20.46 -4.62 -10.59
C LEU A 186 20.83 -3.36 -9.80
N ASN A 187 19.87 -2.78 -9.09
CA ASN A 187 20.12 -1.60 -8.25
C ASN A 187 21.14 -1.89 -7.15
N SER A 188 21.00 -3.02 -6.44
CA SER A 188 21.96 -3.45 -5.42
C SER A 188 23.39 -3.55 -5.98
N TYR A 189 23.54 -4.12 -7.18
CA TYR A 189 24.85 -4.22 -7.82
C TYR A 189 25.38 -2.84 -8.26
N TYR A 190 24.53 -1.99 -8.84
CA TYR A 190 24.89 -0.61 -9.22
C TYR A 190 25.37 0.22 -8.02
N VAL A 191 24.69 0.15 -6.88
CA VAL A 191 25.09 0.88 -5.66
C VAL A 191 26.48 0.44 -5.18
N GLN A 192 26.84 -0.82 -5.38
CA GLN A 192 28.15 -1.36 -4.96
C GLN A 192 29.28 -1.02 -5.94
N THR A 193 29.02 -1.02 -7.24
CA THR A 193 30.08 -0.94 -8.27
C THR A 193 30.11 0.38 -9.04
N GLY A 194 29.05 1.19 -8.94
CA GLY A 194 28.80 2.32 -9.82
C GLY A 194 28.46 1.84 -11.24
N PHE A 195 28.59 2.71 -12.25
CA PHE A 195 28.37 2.31 -13.65
C PHE A 195 29.35 1.22 -14.09
N ILE A 196 28.91 0.36 -15.02
CA ILE A 196 29.72 -0.72 -15.57
C ILE A 196 30.91 -0.15 -16.34
N LYS A 197 32.13 -0.53 -15.94
CA LYS A 197 33.40 -0.06 -16.54
C LYS A 197 34.18 -1.13 -17.28
N THR A 198 33.91 -2.41 -17.00
CA THR A 198 34.66 -3.53 -17.57
C THR A 198 33.77 -4.49 -18.34
N LYS A 199 34.34 -5.17 -19.35
CA LYS A 199 33.63 -6.21 -20.10
C LYS A 199 33.15 -7.35 -19.21
N LYS A 200 33.93 -7.71 -18.19
CA LYS A 200 33.58 -8.76 -17.22
C LYS A 200 32.33 -8.40 -16.40
N ASP A 201 32.22 -7.15 -15.98
CA ASP A 201 31.04 -6.67 -15.25
C ASP A 201 29.82 -6.63 -16.17
N LEU A 202 30.00 -6.21 -17.43
CA LEU A 202 28.94 -6.22 -18.45
C LEU A 202 28.40 -7.64 -18.69
N GLU A 203 29.29 -8.61 -18.88
CA GLU A 203 28.93 -10.03 -19.05
C GLU A 203 28.15 -10.56 -17.84
N LYS A 204 28.60 -10.24 -16.62
CA LYS A 204 27.93 -10.65 -15.39
C LYS A 204 26.52 -10.06 -15.26
N VAL A 205 26.36 -8.76 -15.51
CA VAL A 205 25.05 -8.09 -15.43
C VAL A 205 24.10 -8.58 -16.50
N THR A 206 24.60 -8.77 -17.72
CA THR A 206 23.83 -9.33 -18.84
C THR A 206 23.36 -10.74 -18.53
N LEU A 207 24.22 -11.56 -17.92
CA LEU A 207 23.85 -12.90 -17.46
C LEU A 207 22.75 -12.85 -16.40
N ILE A 208 22.90 -12.01 -15.36
CA ILE A 208 21.88 -11.83 -14.31
C ILE A 208 20.54 -11.41 -14.91
N PHE A 209 20.57 -10.48 -15.85
CA PHE A 209 19.37 -9.97 -16.53
C PHE A 209 18.66 -11.08 -17.31
N ASN A 210 19.38 -11.69 -18.24
CA ASN A 210 18.81 -12.71 -19.13
C ASN A 210 18.39 -13.99 -18.39
N SER A 211 19.13 -14.39 -17.35
CA SER A 211 18.78 -15.60 -16.58
C SER A 211 17.60 -15.38 -15.62
N SER A 212 17.29 -14.12 -15.29
CA SER A 212 16.18 -13.80 -14.38
C SER A 212 14.84 -13.67 -15.12
N LEU A 213 14.86 -13.37 -16.42
CA LEU A 213 13.64 -13.22 -17.22
C LEU A 213 13.13 -14.60 -17.71
N PRO A 214 11.91 -15.03 -17.33
CA PRO A 214 11.30 -16.24 -17.86
C PRO A 214 10.87 -16.02 -19.31
N GLY A 215 10.44 -17.09 -19.99
CA GLY A 215 9.65 -16.92 -21.20
C GLY A 215 8.30 -16.29 -20.85
N TYR A 216 8.06 -15.06 -21.33
CA TYR A 216 6.78 -14.36 -21.14
C TYR A 216 6.23 -13.86 -22.49
N ASN A 217 4.91 -13.68 -22.56
CA ASN A 217 4.26 -13.04 -23.68
C ASN A 217 3.82 -11.63 -23.27
N GLU A 218 4.57 -10.63 -23.70
CA GLU A 218 4.35 -9.22 -23.33
C GLU A 218 2.91 -8.74 -23.59
N LYS A 219 2.25 -9.25 -24.64
CA LYS A 219 0.85 -8.87 -24.95
C LYS A 219 -0.16 -9.36 -23.92
N LYS A 220 0.18 -10.43 -23.19
CA LYS A 220 -0.68 -11.01 -22.14
C LYS A 220 -0.44 -10.43 -20.75
N LEU A 221 0.63 -9.65 -20.57
CA LEU A 221 0.97 -9.05 -19.28
C LEU A 221 -0.02 -7.93 -18.93
N SER A 222 -0.39 -7.88 -17.66
CA SER A 222 -1.16 -6.80 -17.06
C SER A 222 -0.39 -5.48 -17.04
N PHE A 223 -1.06 -4.40 -16.65
CA PHE A 223 -0.44 -3.08 -16.55
C PHE A 223 0.72 -3.09 -15.55
N GLN A 224 0.52 -3.67 -14.36
CA GLN A 224 1.49 -3.76 -13.28
C GLN A 224 2.65 -4.69 -13.63
N GLU A 225 2.39 -5.81 -14.31
CA GLU A 225 3.44 -6.68 -14.83
C GLU A 225 4.34 -5.92 -15.82
N LYS A 226 3.75 -5.19 -16.79
CA LYS A 226 4.50 -4.36 -17.74
C LYS A 226 5.27 -3.24 -17.05
N LEU A 227 4.67 -2.62 -16.02
CA LEU A 227 5.30 -1.55 -15.25
C LEU A 227 6.63 -2.03 -14.64
N TYR A 228 6.65 -3.21 -14.00
CA TYR A 228 7.88 -3.76 -13.43
C TYR A 228 8.84 -4.28 -14.48
N LEU A 229 8.33 -4.89 -15.56
CA LEU A 229 9.14 -5.35 -16.68
C LEU A 229 9.94 -4.20 -17.29
N TYR A 230 9.27 -3.13 -17.71
CA TYR A 230 9.93 -2.01 -18.36
C TYR A 230 10.84 -1.23 -17.41
N ASN A 231 10.47 -1.11 -16.14
CA ASN A 231 11.38 -0.57 -15.13
C ASN A 231 12.69 -1.39 -15.03
N SER A 232 12.60 -2.73 -15.12
CA SER A 232 13.79 -3.59 -15.12
C SER A 232 14.68 -3.37 -16.35
N TYR A 233 14.08 -3.20 -17.54
CA TYR A 233 14.79 -2.87 -18.77
C TYR A 233 15.46 -1.50 -18.70
N VAL A 234 14.74 -0.47 -18.25
CA VAL A 234 15.29 0.87 -18.04
C VAL A 234 16.51 0.79 -17.12
N GLY A 235 16.36 0.17 -15.95
CA GLY A 235 17.46 -0.01 -15.00
C GLY A 235 18.66 -0.72 -15.61
N PHE A 236 18.43 -1.81 -16.36
CA PHE A 236 19.49 -2.56 -17.03
C PHE A 236 20.24 -1.73 -18.07
N TYR A 237 19.54 -1.05 -18.98
CA TYR A 237 20.18 -0.31 -20.05
C TYR A 237 20.93 0.93 -19.55
N PHE A 238 20.38 1.68 -18.60
CA PHE A 238 21.11 2.79 -17.98
C PHE A 238 22.33 2.31 -17.21
N PHE A 239 22.23 1.16 -16.53
CA PHE A 239 23.35 0.59 -15.80
C PHE A 239 24.48 0.13 -16.73
N THR A 240 24.15 -0.46 -17.88
CA THR A 240 25.11 -0.87 -18.90
C THR A 240 25.55 0.26 -19.84
N GLN A 241 25.07 1.49 -19.61
CA GLN A 241 25.35 2.70 -20.40
C GLN A 241 24.83 2.63 -21.85
N ASP A 242 23.87 1.75 -22.15
CA ASP A 242 23.12 1.75 -23.40
C ASP A 242 21.97 2.76 -23.31
N PHE A 243 22.33 4.05 -23.33
CA PHE A 243 21.37 5.13 -23.16
C PHE A 243 20.30 5.18 -24.25
N LYS A 244 20.59 4.67 -25.45
CA LYS A 244 19.63 4.61 -26.55
C LYS A 244 18.47 3.68 -26.21
N ASN A 245 18.77 2.45 -25.79
CA ASN A 245 17.74 1.50 -25.40
C ASN A 245 17.11 1.89 -24.05
N GLY A 246 17.88 2.46 -23.12
CA GLY A 246 17.35 2.99 -21.87
C GLY A 246 16.28 4.07 -22.10
N TYR A 247 16.54 5.01 -23.01
CA TYR A 247 15.57 6.04 -23.41
C TYR A 247 14.32 5.43 -24.08
N LEU A 248 14.51 4.48 -25.00
CA LEU A 248 13.40 3.80 -25.67
C LEU A 248 12.46 3.12 -24.65
N TYR A 249 13.00 2.33 -23.73
CA TYR A 249 12.19 1.66 -22.71
C TYR A 249 11.60 2.63 -21.69
N ALA A 250 12.24 3.77 -21.43
CA ALA A 250 11.64 4.81 -20.59
C ALA A 250 10.41 5.43 -21.24
N ILE A 251 10.42 5.66 -22.57
CA ILE A 251 9.22 6.10 -23.31
C ILE A 251 8.12 5.04 -23.23
N ILE A 252 8.45 3.77 -23.50
CA ILE A 252 7.49 2.66 -23.45
C ILE A 252 6.87 2.58 -22.05
N TRP A 253 7.69 2.73 -21.01
CA TRP A 253 7.24 2.71 -19.63
C TRP A 253 6.28 3.85 -19.28
N VAL A 254 6.61 5.08 -19.69
CA VAL A 254 5.72 6.24 -19.50
C VAL A 254 4.43 6.10 -20.31
N SER A 255 4.48 5.51 -21.50
CA SER A 255 3.31 5.30 -22.36
C SER A 255 2.26 4.31 -21.84
N LEU A 256 2.52 3.69 -20.68
CA LEU A 256 1.52 2.86 -19.99
C LEU A 256 0.39 3.70 -19.38
N PHE A 257 0.63 4.98 -19.07
CA PHE A 257 -0.33 5.90 -18.44
C PHE A 257 -1.03 6.80 -19.47
#